data_AF-A0A235IPC7-F1
#
_entry.id   AF-A0A235IPC7-F1
#
_cell.length_a   1.000
_cell.length_b   1.000
_cell.length_c   1.000
_cell.angle_alpha   90.00
_cell.angle_beta   90.00
_cell.angle_gamma   90.00
#
_symmetry.space_group_name_H-M   'P 1'
#
loop_
_entity.id
_entity.type
_entity.pdbx_description
1 polymer ?
#
loop_
_entity_poly.entity_id
_entity_poly.type
_entity_poly.pdbx_seq_one_letter_code
_entity_poly.pdbx_strand_id
1 'polypeptide(L)'
;MAAIDRGKEIIKEAIRSTQSGFVARIPVADEPNLTVFQQALRAADVQRMLIQKGVAVEFYFPEAPVEQAKKSMLQVIRSASAEIQEIVFPVIAKDYADAEIALASPEVQQALNRRGITASLWRESQKEIVVASIDQVVSGELDRYLRERE
;
A
#
# COMPACT_ATOMS: atom_id res chain seq x y z
N MET A 1 -20.57 -15.81 13.76
CA MET A 1 -20.04 -15.00 14.88
C MET A 1 -18.55 -14.69 14.71
N ALA A 2 -17.69 -15.67 14.40
CA ALA A 2 -16.24 -15.47 14.23
C ALA A 2 -15.81 -14.31 13.29
N ALA A 3 -16.50 -14.11 12.17
CA ALA A 3 -16.17 -13.02 11.23
C ALA A 3 -16.41 -11.62 11.83
N ILE A 4 -17.48 -11.45 12.61
CA ILE A 4 -17.80 -10.18 13.29
C ILE A 4 -16.79 -9.91 14.38
N ASP A 5 -16.39 -10.93 15.16
CA ASP A 5 -15.40 -10.77 16.22
C ASP A 5 -14.01 -10.41 15.65
N ARG A 6 -13.62 -11.02 14.52
CA ARG A 6 -12.43 -10.60 13.78
C ARG A 6 -12.54 -9.15 13.27
N GLY A 7 -13.72 -8.77 12.76
CA GLY A 7 -14.00 -7.40 12.34
C GLY A 7 -13.86 -6.39 13.48
N LYS A 8 -14.32 -6.73 14.70
CA LYS A 8 -14.15 -5.88 15.88
C LYS A 8 -12.68 -5.68 16.21
N GLU A 9 -11.86 -6.72 16.21
CA GLU A 9 -10.44 -6.59 16.56
C GLU A 9 -9.68 -5.72 15.55
N ILE A 10 -9.96 -5.85 14.26
CA ILE A 10 -9.40 -4.96 13.22
C ILE A 10 -9.77 -3.50 13.49
N ILE A 11 -11.06 -3.23 13.80
CA ILE A 11 -11.52 -1.86 14.11
C ILE A 11 -10.85 -1.34 15.38
N LYS A 12 -10.76 -2.15 16.44
CA LYS A 12 -10.11 -1.74 17.69
C LYS A 12 -8.64 -1.44 17.50
N GLU A 13 -7.92 -2.24 16.72
CA GLU A 13 -6.52 -2.00 16.39
C GLU A 13 -6.35 -0.70 15.61
N ALA A 14 -7.19 -0.44 14.62
CA ALA A 14 -7.20 0.83 13.88
C ALA A 14 -7.49 2.03 14.79
N ILE A 15 -8.44 1.89 15.74
CA ILE A 15 -8.67 2.92 16.76
C ILE A 15 -7.42 3.10 17.62
N ARG A 16 -6.77 2.03 18.10
CA ARG A 16 -5.57 2.09 18.94
C ARG A 16 -4.38 2.76 18.24
N SER A 17 -4.22 2.57 16.94
CA SER A 17 -3.13 3.19 16.16
C SER A 17 -3.43 4.65 15.74
N THR A 18 -4.70 5.04 15.66
CA THR A 18 -5.10 6.39 15.22
C THR A 18 -4.99 7.42 16.36
N GLN A 19 -4.50 8.63 16.08
CA GLN A 19 -4.44 9.70 17.08
C GLN A 19 -5.84 10.24 17.42
N SER A 20 -6.00 10.79 18.63
CA SER A 20 -7.28 11.41 19.05
C SER A 20 -7.64 12.59 18.14
N GLY A 21 -8.92 12.72 17.77
CA GLY A 21 -9.41 13.75 16.85
C GLY A 21 -9.23 13.41 15.37
N PHE A 22 -8.61 12.28 15.02
CA PHE A 22 -8.44 11.83 13.64
C PHE A 22 -9.42 10.71 13.26
N VAL A 23 -9.43 10.38 11.97
CA VAL A 23 -10.25 9.32 11.39
C VAL A 23 -9.41 8.07 11.17
N ALA A 24 -9.82 6.95 11.76
CA ALA A 24 -9.27 5.62 11.51
C ALA A 24 -9.83 5.10 10.18
N ARG A 25 -8.98 5.02 9.16
CA ARG A 25 -9.34 4.52 7.83
C ARG A 25 -9.05 3.04 7.72
N ILE A 26 -10.08 2.26 7.38
CA ILE A 26 -10.00 0.79 7.32
C ILE A 26 -10.29 0.34 5.88
N PRO A 27 -9.33 -0.34 5.21
CA PRO A 27 -9.58 -0.89 3.89
C PRO A 27 -10.53 -2.07 3.96
N VAL A 28 -11.44 -2.15 2.99
CA VAL A 28 -12.41 -3.23 2.84
C VAL A 28 -12.19 -3.93 1.50
N ALA A 29 -12.14 -5.26 1.51
CA ALA A 29 -11.89 -6.04 0.30
C ALA A 29 -13.10 -6.05 -0.66
N ASP A 30 -14.32 -6.16 -0.12
CA ASP A 30 -15.56 -6.32 -0.89
C ASP A 30 -16.81 -5.92 -0.06
N GLU A 31 -17.96 -5.83 -0.73
CA GLU A 31 -19.24 -5.45 -0.11
C GLU A 31 -19.69 -6.37 1.05
N PRO A 32 -19.52 -7.71 0.97
CA PRO A 32 -19.76 -8.59 2.11
C PRO A 32 -18.94 -8.21 3.34
N ASN A 33 -17.64 -7.91 3.16
CA ASN A 33 -16.78 -7.52 4.26
C ASN A 33 -17.19 -6.15 4.83
N LEU A 34 -17.66 -5.21 4.00
CA LEU A 34 -18.20 -3.94 4.47
C LEU A 34 -19.37 -4.16 5.44
N THR A 35 -20.27 -5.06 5.10
CA THR A 35 -21.43 -5.40 5.95
C THR A 35 -20.98 -5.95 7.31
N VAL A 36 -19.96 -6.82 7.32
CA VAL A 36 -19.37 -7.37 8.56
C VAL A 36 -18.75 -6.26 9.41
N PHE A 37 -18.00 -5.33 8.80
CA PHE A 37 -17.40 -4.22 9.51
C PHE A 37 -18.43 -3.22 10.05
N GLN A 38 -19.49 -2.94 9.30
CA GLN A 38 -20.60 -2.09 9.78
C GLN A 38 -21.32 -2.72 10.98
N GLN A 39 -21.50 -4.04 10.98
CA GLN A 39 -22.05 -4.76 12.14
C GLN A 39 -21.10 -4.74 13.33
N ALA A 40 -19.81 -4.97 13.10
CA ALA A 40 -18.77 -4.93 14.14
C ALA A 40 -18.62 -3.52 14.75
N LEU A 41 -18.76 -2.46 13.94
CA LEU A 41 -18.71 -1.08 14.39
C LEU A 41 -19.80 -0.77 15.41
N ARG A 42 -20.99 -1.38 15.30
CA ARG A 42 -22.12 -1.18 16.22
C ARG A 42 -21.93 -1.89 17.58
N ALA A 43 -20.87 -2.68 17.74
CA ALA A 43 -20.61 -3.37 19.00
C ALA A 43 -20.31 -2.37 20.13
N ALA A 44 -20.87 -2.63 21.32
CA ALA A 44 -20.81 -1.68 22.44
C ALA A 44 -19.38 -1.39 22.92
N ASP A 45 -18.48 -2.37 22.85
CA ASP A 45 -17.07 -2.24 23.18
C ASP A 45 -16.31 -1.35 22.16
N VAL A 46 -16.60 -1.51 20.87
CA VAL A 46 -16.05 -0.65 19.81
C VAL A 46 -16.55 0.79 19.94
N GLN A 47 -17.86 0.98 20.12
CA GLN A 47 -18.47 2.30 20.31
C GLN A 47 -17.89 3.02 21.53
N ARG A 48 -17.67 2.31 22.64
CA ARG A 48 -17.02 2.86 23.83
C ARG A 48 -15.60 3.35 23.51
N MET A 49 -14.82 2.59 22.75
CA MET A 49 -13.47 2.99 22.37
C MET A 49 -13.44 4.23 21.46
N LEU A 50 -14.38 4.36 20.51
CA LEU A 50 -14.48 5.54 19.65
C LEU A 50 -14.72 6.82 20.47
N ILE A 51 -15.65 6.76 21.43
CA ILE A 51 -15.97 7.88 22.31
C ILE A 51 -14.78 8.21 23.22
N GLN A 52 -14.18 7.20 23.85
CA GLN A 52 -13.06 7.39 24.77
C GLN A 52 -11.84 8.02 24.09
N LYS A 53 -11.58 7.63 22.84
CA LYS A 53 -10.44 8.13 22.08
C LYS A 53 -10.74 9.38 21.25
N GLY A 54 -12.01 9.70 21.03
CA GLY A 54 -12.42 10.78 20.13
C GLY A 54 -11.99 10.51 18.69
N VAL A 55 -12.19 9.28 18.21
CA VAL A 55 -11.81 8.85 16.84
C VAL A 55 -13.07 8.49 16.07
N ALA A 56 -13.12 8.87 14.79
CA ALA A 56 -14.13 8.40 13.84
C ALA A 56 -13.57 7.25 12.98
N VAL A 57 -14.42 6.40 12.42
CA VAL A 57 -14.01 5.30 11.53
C VAL A 57 -14.59 5.52 10.14
N GLU A 58 -13.76 5.35 9.13
CA GLU A 58 -14.14 5.41 7.71
C GLU A 58 -13.70 4.13 7.01
N PHE A 59 -14.65 3.50 6.31
CA PHE A 59 -14.38 2.31 5.50
C PHE A 59 -14.18 2.73 4.05
N TYR A 60 -13.17 2.19 3.39
CA TYR A 60 -12.91 2.47 1.98
C TYR A 60 -12.51 1.21 1.22
N PHE A 61 -12.87 1.14 -0.05
CA PHE A 61 -12.37 0.11 -0.95
C PHE A 61 -11.03 0.57 -1.50
N PRO A 62 -9.92 -0.15 -1.25
CA PRO A 62 -8.65 0.21 -1.83
C PRO A 62 -8.72 0.08 -3.35
N GLU A 63 -8.22 1.09 -4.05
CA GLU A 63 -8.07 1.06 -5.50
C GLU A 63 -7.19 -0.14 -5.89
N ALA A 64 -7.52 -0.84 -6.98
CA ALA A 64 -6.74 -2.00 -7.42
C ALA A 64 -5.28 -1.59 -7.70
N PRO A 65 -4.27 -2.43 -7.40
CA PRO A 65 -2.85 -2.09 -7.57
C PRO A 65 -2.50 -1.55 -8.96
N VAL A 66 -3.07 -2.16 -10.01
CA VAL A 66 -2.92 -1.71 -11.40
C VAL A 66 -3.44 -0.29 -11.62
N GLU A 67 -4.61 0.04 -11.06
CA GLU A 67 -5.20 1.38 -11.18
C GLU A 67 -4.40 2.42 -10.40
N GLN A 68 -3.87 2.05 -9.23
CA GLN A 68 -2.94 2.91 -8.47
C GLN A 68 -1.66 3.19 -9.28
N ALA A 69 -1.05 2.16 -9.87
CA ALA A 69 0.13 2.29 -10.72
C ALA A 69 -0.16 3.17 -11.94
N LYS A 70 -1.29 2.94 -12.62
CA LYS A 70 -1.75 3.74 -13.77
C LYS A 70 -1.90 5.21 -13.41
N LYS A 71 -2.58 5.51 -12.30
CA LYS A 71 -2.78 6.88 -11.82
C LYS A 71 -1.47 7.59 -11.51
N SER A 72 -0.53 6.87 -10.87
CA SER A 72 0.82 7.37 -10.58
C SER A 72 1.59 7.69 -11.87
N MET A 73 1.61 6.76 -12.84
CA MET A 73 2.24 6.97 -14.14
C MET A 73 1.66 8.16 -14.88
N LEU A 74 0.32 8.29 -14.95
CA LEU A 74 -0.34 9.43 -15.58
C LEU A 74 -0.05 10.77 -14.88
N GLN A 75 0.21 10.77 -13.57
CA GLN A 75 0.63 11.97 -12.87
C GLN A 75 2.04 12.39 -13.29
N VAL A 76 3.00 11.46 -13.32
CA VAL A 76 4.39 11.69 -13.75
C VAL A 76 4.44 12.11 -15.23
N ILE A 77 3.90 11.26 -16.11
CA ILE A 77 2.93 11.63 -17.16
C ILE A 77 2.84 13.11 -17.46
N ARG A 78 2.02 13.79 -16.67
CA ARG A 78 1.60 15.18 -16.82
C ARG A 78 2.56 16.20 -16.19
N SER A 79 3.36 15.80 -15.21
CA SER A 79 4.30 16.70 -14.53
C SER A 79 5.69 16.74 -15.14
N ALA A 80 6.06 15.78 -15.99
CA ALA A 80 7.33 15.77 -16.71
C ALA A 80 7.55 17.07 -17.51
N SER A 81 8.78 17.59 -17.50
CA SER A 81 9.18 18.76 -18.31
C SER A 81 9.05 18.45 -19.80
N ALA A 82 8.83 19.47 -20.62
CA ALA A 82 8.70 19.35 -22.07
C ALA A 82 9.98 18.83 -22.76
N GLU A 83 11.13 18.92 -22.07
CA GLU A 83 12.43 18.50 -22.57
C GLU A 83 12.70 17.00 -22.37
N ILE A 84 11.89 16.33 -21.54
CA ILE A 84 12.05 14.91 -21.25
C ILE A 84 11.58 14.10 -22.45
N GLN A 85 12.43 13.18 -22.92
CA GLN A 85 12.12 12.28 -24.04
C GLN A 85 11.83 10.84 -23.58
N GLU A 86 12.33 10.45 -22.41
CA GLU A 86 12.09 9.13 -21.81
C GLU A 86 11.81 9.26 -20.31
N ILE A 87 10.84 8.51 -19.80
CA ILE A 87 10.56 8.36 -18.37
C ILE A 87 10.85 6.93 -17.94
N VAL A 88 11.74 6.78 -16.96
CA VAL A 88 12.00 5.49 -16.31
C VAL A 88 11.20 5.44 -15.01
N PHE A 89 10.29 4.48 -14.89
CA PHE A 89 9.52 4.25 -13.67
C PHE A 89 10.25 3.24 -12.78
N PRO A 90 10.79 3.65 -11.62
CA PRO A 90 11.32 2.71 -10.65
C PRO A 90 10.16 1.93 -10.01
N VAL A 91 10.25 0.61 -10.01
CA VAL A 91 9.24 -0.27 -9.43
C VAL A 91 9.90 -1.38 -8.64
N ILE A 92 9.42 -1.63 -7.42
CA ILE A 92 9.85 -2.77 -6.63
C ILE A 92 9.34 -4.07 -7.22
N ALA A 93 10.10 -5.15 -7.04
CA ALA A 93 9.86 -6.45 -7.68
C ALA A 93 8.42 -6.98 -7.50
N LYS A 94 7.83 -6.79 -6.31
CA LYS A 94 6.46 -7.27 -6.01
C LYS A 94 5.36 -6.60 -6.83
N ASP A 95 5.58 -5.36 -7.29
CA ASP A 95 4.56 -4.55 -7.97
C ASP A 95 4.85 -4.45 -9.49
N TYR A 96 5.91 -5.11 -9.97
CA TYR A 96 6.36 -4.99 -11.35
C TYR A 96 5.32 -5.45 -12.37
N ALA A 97 4.63 -6.56 -12.10
CA ALA A 97 3.60 -7.09 -12.99
C ALA A 97 2.42 -6.12 -13.13
N ASP A 98 1.97 -5.54 -12.01
CA ASP A 98 0.89 -4.55 -12.03
C ASP A 98 1.31 -3.27 -12.76
N ALA A 99 2.56 -2.83 -12.56
CA ALA A 99 3.13 -1.69 -13.28
C ALA A 99 3.30 -1.97 -14.78
N GLU A 100 3.65 -3.19 -15.18
CA GLU A 100 3.74 -3.59 -16.59
C GLU A 100 2.37 -3.54 -17.28
N ILE A 101 1.33 -4.06 -16.62
CA ILE A 101 -0.05 -3.96 -17.09
C ILE A 101 -0.49 -2.49 -17.18
N ALA A 102 -0.18 -1.69 -16.15
CA ALA A 102 -0.52 -0.27 -16.13
C ALA A 102 0.19 0.51 -17.25
N LEU A 103 1.48 0.23 -17.49
CA LEU A 103 2.25 0.87 -18.56
C LEU A 103 1.68 0.49 -19.94
N ALA A 104 1.27 -0.76 -20.12
CA ALA A 104 0.63 -1.23 -21.35
C ALA A 104 -0.82 -0.72 -21.54
N SER A 105 -1.40 -0.03 -20.55
CA SER A 105 -2.78 0.45 -20.64
C SER A 105 -2.95 1.52 -21.74
N PRO A 106 -4.09 1.51 -22.47
CA PRO A 106 -4.36 2.49 -23.52
C PRO A 106 -4.25 3.94 -23.05
N GLU A 107 -4.68 4.23 -21.82
CA GLU A 107 -4.68 5.57 -21.25
C GLU A 107 -3.25 6.09 -21.03
N VAL A 108 -2.35 5.24 -20.51
CA VAL A 108 -0.94 5.59 -20.29
C VAL A 108 -0.22 5.75 -21.64
N GLN A 109 -0.43 4.82 -22.56
CA GLN A 109 0.14 4.89 -23.91
C GLN A 109 -0.31 6.16 -24.66
N GLN A 110 -1.58 6.53 -24.54
CA GLN A 110 -2.08 7.76 -25.14
C GLN A 110 -1.45 9.02 -24.52
N ALA A 111 -1.25 9.04 -23.20
CA ALA A 111 -0.59 10.16 -22.52
C ALA A 111 0.88 10.32 -22.95
N LEU A 112 1.60 9.21 -23.09
CA LEU A 112 2.98 9.18 -23.61
C LEU A 112 3.05 9.70 -25.05
N ASN A 113 2.19 9.17 -25.94
CA ASN A 113 2.15 9.56 -27.34
C ASN A 113 1.81 11.05 -27.54
N ARG A 114 0.87 11.60 -26.74
CA ARG A 114 0.54 13.03 -26.79
C ARG A 114 1.71 13.93 -26.42
N ARG A 115 2.61 13.45 -25.57
CA ARG A 115 3.82 14.16 -25.13
C ARG A 115 5.03 13.89 -26.03
N GLY A 116 4.97 12.88 -26.89
CA GLY A 116 6.12 12.42 -27.66
C GLY A 116 7.21 11.78 -26.79
N ILE A 117 6.83 11.16 -25.67
CA ILE A 117 7.73 10.60 -24.65
C ILE A 117 7.64 9.07 -24.69
N THR A 118 8.77 8.38 -24.55
CA THR A 118 8.81 6.94 -24.30
C THR A 118 8.90 6.64 -22.81
N ALA A 119 8.53 5.43 -22.40
CA ALA A 119 8.69 5.03 -21.01
C ALA A 119 9.10 3.57 -20.86
N SER A 120 9.86 3.30 -19.80
CA SER A 120 10.35 1.98 -19.45
C SER A 120 10.20 1.75 -17.94
N LEU A 121 10.12 0.49 -17.54
CA LEU A 121 10.13 0.10 -16.13
C LEU A 121 11.54 -0.29 -15.73
N TRP A 122 11.97 0.18 -14.57
CA TRP A 122 13.20 -0.27 -13.94
C TRP A 122 12.88 -0.99 -12.64
N ARG A 123 13.36 -2.23 -12.53
CA ARG A 123 13.23 -3.01 -11.29
C ARG A 123 14.20 -2.47 -10.26
N GLU A 124 13.66 -1.81 -9.26
CA GLU A 124 14.44 -1.41 -8.10
C GLU A 124 14.70 -2.64 -7.23
N SER A 125 15.98 -2.94 -6.99
CA SER A 125 16.36 -3.93 -5.99
C SER A 125 15.93 -3.41 -4.63
N GLN A 126 15.11 -4.18 -3.91
CA GLN A 126 14.75 -3.81 -2.55
C GLN A 126 16.04 -3.76 -1.72
N LYS A 127 16.31 -2.62 -1.09
CA LYS A 127 17.30 -2.56 -0.01
C LYS A 127 16.73 -3.38 1.15
N GLU A 128 17.23 -4.60 1.33
CA GLU A 128 16.88 -5.38 2.51
C GLU A 128 17.49 -4.74 3.75
N ILE A 129 16.64 -4.38 4.71
CA ILE A 129 17.09 -4.00 6.06
C ILE A 129 17.23 -5.30 6.84
N VAL A 130 18.47 -5.72 7.09
CA VAL A 130 18.75 -6.87 7.94
C VAL A 130 18.77 -6.40 9.40
N VAL A 131 17.79 -6.86 10.18
CA VAL A 131 17.73 -6.62 11.63
C VAL A 131 18.31 -7.84 12.32
N ALA A 132 19.50 -7.70 12.91
CA ALA A 132 20.16 -8.75 13.68
C ALA A 132 20.18 -8.37 15.17
N SER A 133 19.97 -9.36 16.04
CA SER A 133 20.25 -9.18 17.47
C SER A 133 21.76 -9.12 17.71
N ILE A 134 22.18 -8.59 18.86
CA ILE A 134 23.62 -8.55 19.24
C ILE A 134 24.21 -9.97 19.21
N ASP A 135 23.48 -10.97 19.67
CA ASP A 135 23.94 -12.37 19.69
C ASP A 135 24.21 -12.91 18.28
N GLN A 136 23.38 -12.54 17.29
CA GLN A 136 23.56 -12.96 15.88
C GLN A 136 24.74 -12.28 15.19
N VAL A 137 25.12 -11.08 15.66
CA VAL A 137 26.34 -10.41 15.22
C VAL A 137 27.56 -11.10 15.81
N VAL A 138 27.53 -11.40 17.11
CA VAL A 138 28.66 -12.03 17.82
C VAL A 138 28.89 -13.47 17.39
N SER A 139 27.82 -14.21 17.04
CA SER A 139 27.91 -15.60 16.57
C SER A 139 28.41 -15.74 15.12
N GLY A 140 28.57 -14.64 14.38
CA GLY A 140 28.92 -14.64 12.96
C GLY A 140 27.78 -15.14 12.05
N GLU A 141 26.56 -15.25 12.58
CA GLU A 141 25.37 -15.64 11.81
C GLU A 141 24.98 -14.57 10.80
N LEU A 142 25.11 -13.29 11.16
CA LEU A 142 24.93 -12.18 10.23
C LEU A 142 25.95 -12.23 9.07
N ASP A 143 27.22 -12.49 9.38
CA ASP A 143 28.27 -12.57 8.36
C ASP A 143 28.05 -13.73 7.39
N ARG A 144 27.53 -14.86 7.89
CA ARG A 144 27.15 -16.00 7.06
C ARG A 144 25.96 -15.64 6.16
N TYR A 145 24.91 -15.03 6.72
CA TYR A 145 23.74 -14.58 5.98
C TYR A 145 24.10 -13.61 4.84
N LEU A 146 25.02 -12.68 5.10
CA LEU A 146 25.47 -11.71 4.07
C LEU A 146 26.29 -12.38 2.96
N ARG A 147 27.16 -13.35 3.28
CA ARG A 147 27.98 -14.07 2.26
C ARG A 147 27.18 -15.04 1.40
N GLU A 148 26.13 -15.64 1.93
CA GLU A 148 25.27 -16.58 1.17
C GLU A 148 24.42 -15.87 0.09
N ARG A 149 24.44 -14.53 0.04
CA ARG A 149 23.66 -13.70 -0.88
C ARG A 149 24.50 -12.88 -1.88
N GLU A 150 25.83 -13.00 -1.84
CA GLU A 150 26.73 -12.54 -2.91
C GLU A 150 26.82 -13.57 -4.05
#